data_AF-A0A523UG39-F1
#
_entry.id   AF-A0A523UG39-F1
#
_cell.length_a   1.000
_cell.length_b   1.000
_cell.length_c   1.000
_cell.angle_alpha   90.00
_cell.angle_beta   90.00
_cell.angle_gamma   90.00
#
_symmetry.space_group_name_H-M   'P 1'
#
loop_
_entity.id
_entity.type
_entity.pdbx_description
1 polymer ?
#
loop_
_entity_poly.entity_id
_entity_poly.type
_entity_poly.pdbx_seq_one_letter_code
_entity_poly.pdbx_strand_id
1 'polypeptide(L)' 'WQAAYSELYFTPVLWPDFGRKEIGEALSEYRRRQRRFGNL' A
#
# COMPACT_ATOMS: atom_id res chain seq x y z
N TRP A 1 -7.14 8.11 -16.82
CA TRP A 1 -8.31 8.12 -15.91
C TRP A 1 -8.58 6.78 -15.21
N GLN A 2 -7.71 5.76 -15.33
CA GLN A 2 -8.01 4.41 -14.78
C GLN A 2 -7.62 4.19 -13.31
N ALA A 3 -7.08 5.21 -12.62
CA ALA A 3 -6.62 5.10 -11.24
C ALA A 3 -7.59 5.69 -10.19
N ALA A 4 -8.88 5.85 -10.53
CA ALA A 4 -9.87 6.54 -9.68
C ALA A 4 -10.11 5.86 -8.31
N TYR A 5 -9.76 4.57 -8.19
CA TYR A 5 -9.91 3.78 -6.97
C TYR A 5 -8.59 3.15 -6.51
N SER A 6 -7.46 3.61 -7.04
CA SER A 6 -6.16 3.08 -6.64
C SER A 6 -5.79 3.65 -5.27
N GLU A 7 -5.52 2.77 -4.31
CA GLU A 7 -4.91 3.19 -3.06
C GLU A 7 -3.44 3.53 -3.30
N LEU A 8 -3.08 4.78 -3.00
CA LEU A 8 -1.72 5.28 -3.10
C LEU A 8 -0.98 5.00 -1.78
N TYR A 9 0.16 4.34 -1.90
CA TYR A 9 1.08 4.07 -0.81
C TYR A 9 2.29 4.99 -0.93
N PHE A 10 2.58 5.74 0.14
CA PHE A 10 3.73 6.64 0.23
C PHE A 10 4.61 6.18 1.37
N THR A 11 5.92 6.11 1.13
CA THR A 11 6.92 5.73 2.11
C THR A 11 8.02 6.79 2.17
N PRO A 12 8.60 7.09 3.35
CA PRO A 12 9.76 7.97 3.46
C PRO A 12 11.06 7.30 2.97
N VAL A 13 11.02 6.01 2.62
CA VAL A 13 12.19 5.28 2.13
C VAL A 13 12.53 5.73 0.71
N LEU A 14 13.81 6.07 0.50
CA LEU A 14 14.33 6.45 -0.80
C LEU A 14 14.41 5.23 -1.74
N TRP A 15 14.23 5.46 -3.04
CA TRP A 15 14.22 4.38 -4.03
C TRP A 15 15.45 3.43 -3.99
N PRO A 16 16.70 3.90 -3.76
CA PRO A 16 17.86 3.01 -3.66
C PRO A 16 17.81 2.06 -2.45
N ASP A 17 17.12 2.48 -1.38
CA ASP A 17 16.96 1.74 -0.13
C ASP A 17 15.65 0.93 -0.11
N PHE A 18 14.82 1.07 -1.15
CA PHE A 18 13.54 0.39 -1.26
C PHE A 18 13.74 -1.06 -1.72
N GLY A 19 13.86 -1.96 -0.76
CA GLY A 19 14.17 -3.36 -0.97
C GLY A 19 13.02 -4.31 -0.67
N ARG A 20 13.38 -5.58 -0.50
CA ARG A 20 12.41 -6.68 -0.31
C ARG A 20 11.62 -6.56 1.01
N LYS A 21 12.25 -5.97 2.03
CA LYS A 21 11.64 -5.76 3.35
C LYS A 21 10.56 -4.67 3.27
N GLU A 22 10.87 -3.60 2.58
CA GLU A 22 10.00 -2.44 2.38
C GLU A 22 8.81 -2.79 1.49
N ILE A 23 9.01 -3.65 0.49
CA ILE A 23 7.91 -4.26 -0.28
C ILE A 23 7.01 -5.09 0.64
N GLY A 24 7.57 -5.90 1.54
CA GLY A 24 6.80 -6.69 2.51
C GLY A 24 5.99 -5.82 3.47
N GLU A 25 6.59 -4.74 3.98
CA GLU A 25 5.92 -3.75 4.83
C GLU A 25 4.83 -3.00 4.06
N ALA A 26 5.08 -2.58 2.82
CA ALA A 26 4.11 -1.93 1.96
C ALA A 26 2.90 -2.84 1.67
N LEU A 27 3.13 -4.12 1.38
CA LEU A 27 2.06 -5.12 1.20
C LEU A 27 1.28 -5.38 2.48
N SER A 28 1.96 -5.43 3.63
CA SER A 28 1.32 -5.60 4.93
C SER A 28 0.44 -4.40 5.26
N GLU A 29 0.93 -3.18 5.07
CA GLU A 29 0.16 -1.95 5.27
C GLU A 29 -1.00 -1.82 4.27
N TYR A 30 -0.78 -2.19 3.01
CA TYR A 30 -1.84 -2.25 1.99
C TYR A 30 -2.95 -3.24 2.36
N ARG A 31 -2.60 -4.41 2.93
CA ARG A 31 -3.59 -5.39 3.42
C ARG A 31 -4.26 -4.97 4.72
N ARG A 32 -3.56 -4.22 5.58
CA ARG A 32 -4.05 -3.75 6.87
C ARG A 32 -5.01 -2.57 6.75
N ARG A 33 -4.89 -1.76 5.69
CA ARG A 33 -5.92 -0.79 5.30
C ARG A 33 -7.18 -1.58 4.95
N GLN A 34 -8.06 -1.70 5.93
CA GLN A 34 -9.33 -2.39 5.77
C GLN A 34 -10.09 -1.78 4.61
N ARG A 35 -10.20 -2.53 3.51
CA ARG A 35 -11.41 -2.45 2.69
C ARG A 35 -12.54 -2.78 3.65
N ARG A 36 -13.26 -1.76 4.13
CA ARG A 36 -14.65 -1.93 4.58
C ARG A 36 -15.43 -2.38 3.34
N PHE A 37 -15.28 -3.65 2.95
CA PHE A 37 -16.39 -4.35 2.30
C PHE A 37 -17.52 -4.22 3.31
N GLY A 38 -18.51 -3.40 2.96
CA GLY A 38 -19.61 -3.02 3.83
C GLY A 38 -20.06 -4.24 4.63
N ASN A 39 -19.93 -4.15 5.95
CA ASN A 39 -20.68 -5.03 6.81
C ASN A 39 -22.16 -4.83 6.44
N LEU A 40 -22.78 -5.97 6.18
CA LEU A 40 -24.13 -6.24 5.72
C LEU A 40 -25.19 -5.23 6.19
#